data_AF-A0A9E6EE04-F1
#
_entry.id   AF-A0A9E6EE04-F1
#
_cell.length_a   1.000
_cell.length_b   1.000
_cell.length_c   1.000
_cell.angle_alpha   90.00
_cell.angle_beta   90.00
_cell.angle_gamma   90.00
#
_symmetry.space_group_name_H-M   'P 1'
#
loop_
_entity.id
_entity.type
_entity.pdbx_description
1 polymer ?
#
loop_
_entity_poly.entity_id
_entity_poly.type
_entity_poly.pdbx_seq_one_letter_code
_entity_poly.pdbx_strand_id
1 'polypeptide(L)'
;MKSPRRSIPSNKSKAESGTPADIIDDDRLQRALLAARQAGPAQARALIRRSLDKKGLSPEETAVLLYQDKNPAIVKEILKTARAIKEAVYGQRQVFFAPLYISNRCANNCLYCAYRRDNKLIKRKTLTPAEIVKQVEILESLGHKRLLVVG
;
A
#
# COMPACT_ATOMS: atom_id res chain seq x y z
N MET A 1 -34.56 21.43 -7.85
CA MET A 1 -33.38 22.14 -8.40
C MET A 1 -32.19 21.19 -8.47
N LYS A 2 -31.86 20.68 -9.66
CA LYS A 2 -30.69 19.83 -9.90
C LYS A 2 -29.52 20.73 -10.32
N SER A 3 -28.46 20.75 -9.53
CA SER A 3 -27.21 21.45 -9.86
C SER A 3 -26.56 20.83 -11.11
N PRO A 4 -26.05 21.62 -12.08
CA PRO A 4 -25.41 21.08 -13.27
C PRO A 4 -23.99 20.59 -12.95
N ARG A 5 -23.72 19.30 -13.20
CA ARG A 5 -22.36 18.74 -13.14
C ARG A 5 -21.49 19.45 -14.17
N ARG A 6 -20.47 20.17 -13.71
CA ARG A 6 -19.41 20.69 -14.58
C ARG A 6 -18.68 19.51 -15.21
N SER A 7 -18.69 19.44 -16.54
CA SER A 7 -17.92 18.50 -17.34
C SER A 7 -16.43 18.82 -17.25
N ILE A 8 -15.61 17.83 -16.91
CA ILE A 8 -14.16 17.91 -16.98
C ILE A 8 -13.74 17.77 -18.45
N PRO A 9 -12.92 18.66 -19.03
CA PRO A 9 -12.51 18.57 -20.42
C PRO A 9 -11.63 17.33 -20.64
N SER A 10 -12.01 16.46 -21.58
CA SER A 10 -11.16 15.35 -22.00
C SER A 10 -10.05 15.87 -22.91
N ASN A 11 -8.84 16.01 -22.39
CA ASN A 11 -7.67 16.24 -23.23
C ASN A 11 -7.25 14.90 -23.86
N LYS A 12 -7.75 14.64 -25.07
CA LYS A 12 -7.34 13.49 -25.89
C LYS A 12 -6.04 13.86 -26.61
N SER A 13 -4.90 13.75 -25.93
CA SER A 13 -3.60 13.68 -26.61
C SER A 13 -3.29 12.22 -26.93
N LYS A 14 -3.39 11.91 -28.23
CA LYS A 14 -2.93 10.72 -28.98
C LYS A 14 -2.29 9.61 -28.13
N ALA A 15 -3.04 8.53 -27.94
CA ALA A 15 -2.50 7.24 -27.54
C ALA A 15 -1.76 6.63 -28.73
N GLU A 16 -0.44 6.71 -28.71
CA GLU A 16 0.42 5.89 -29.54
C GLU A 16 0.35 4.44 -29.03
N SER A 17 0.37 3.51 -29.98
CA SER A 17 0.08 2.08 -29.81
C SER A 17 1.04 1.39 -28.83
N GLY A 18 0.62 1.28 -27.58
CA GLY A 18 1.18 0.36 -26.58
C GLY A 18 0.04 -0.32 -25.84
N THR A 19 0.16 -1.63 -25.59
CA THR A 19 -0.79 -2.40 -24.77
C THR A 19 -1.02 -1.68 -23.43
N PRO A 20 -2.22 -1.69 -22.80
CA PRO A 20 -2.51 -0.93 -21.57
C PRO A 20 -1.72 -1.32 -20.30
N ALA A 21 -0.56 -1.96 -20.42
CA ALA A 21 0.20 -2.54 -19.32
C ALA A 21 1.71 -2.44 -19.60
N ASP A 22 2.36 -1.35 -19.16
CA ASP A 22 3.77 -1.43 -18.73
C ASP A 22 4.23 -0.22 -17.90
N ILE A 23 3.52 0.06 -16.79
CA ILE A 23 4.04 0.99 -15.76
C ILE A 23 5.15 0.30 -14.95
N ILE A 24 5.18 -1.04 -14.93
CA ILE A 24 6.14 -1.86 -14.19
C ILE A 24 7.12 -2.48 -15.18
N ASP A 25 8.26 -1.82 -15.36
CA ASP A 25 9.40 -2.32 -16.13
C ASP A 25 10.26 -3.23 -15.24
N ASP A 26 10.07 -4.56 -15.37
CA ASP A 26 10.79 -5.56 -14.55
C ASP A 26 12.31 -5.49 -14.77
N ASP A 27 12.76 -5.37 -16.03
CA ASP A 27 14.17 -5.30 -16.36
C ASP A 27 14.85 -4.09 -15.71
N ARG A 28 14.17 -2.93 -15.69
CA ARG A 28 14.64 -1.74 -14.98
C ARG A 28 14.74 -1.98 -13.48
N LEU A 29 13.73 -2.60 -12.86
CA LEU A 29 13.74 -2.90 -11.43
C LEU A 29 14.84 -3.91 -11.07
N GLN A 30 15.06 -4.93 -11.90
CA GLN A 30 16.16 -5.89 -11.71
C GLN A 30 17.52 -5.20 -11.81
N ARG A 31 17.73 -4.33 -12.82
CA ARG A 31 18.96 -3.54 -12.93
C ARG A 31 19.18 -2.64 -11.70
N ALA A 32 18.12 -2.00 -11.22
CA ALA A 32 18.17 -1.16 -10.03
C ALA A 32 18.59 -1.95 -8.78
N LEU A 33 18.01 -3.13 -8.59
CA LEU A 33 18.36 -4.01 -7.48
C LEU A 33 19.81 -4.51 -7.58
N LEU A 34 20.25 -4.96 -8.76
CA LEU A 34 21.62 -5.41 -8.98
C LEU A 34 22.65 -4.30 -8.74
N ALA A 35 22.38 -3.08 -9.21
CA ALA A 35 23.25 -1.92 -8.98
C ALA A 35 23.32 -1.57 -7.49
N ALA A 36 22.20 -1.61 -6.78
CA ALA A 36 22.13 -1.29 -5.36
C ALA A 36 22.93 -2.24 -4.46
N ARG A 37 23.24 -3.47 -4.91
CA ARG A 37 24.14 -4.40 -4.18
C ARG A 37 25.55 -3.85 -3.97
N GLN A 38 26.00 -2.97 -4.84
CA GLN A 38 27.33 -2.35 -4.75
C GLN A 38 27.31 -1.05 -3.94
N ALA A 39 26.14 -0.61 -3.48
CA ALA A 39 26.00 0.63 -2.75
C ALA A 39 26.53 0.51 -1.32
N GLY A 40 27.51 1.34 -1.00
CA GLY A 40 28.09 1.41 0.34
C GLY A 40 27.24 2.23 1.33
N PRO A 41 27.55 2.15 2.63
CA PRO A 41 26.84 2.90 3.67
C PRO A 41 26.81 4.42 3.46
N ALA A 42 27.86 4.99 2.86
CA ALA A 42 27.93 6.43 2.58
C ALA A 42 26.84 6.88 1.59
N GLN A 43 26.59 6.08 0.55
CA GLN A 43 25.52 6.36 -0.41
C GLN A 43 24.16 6.27 0.27
N ALA A 44 23.92 5.23 1.07
CA ALA A 44 22.67 5.10 1.83
C ALA A 44 22.42 6.31 2.74
N ARG A 45 23.44 6.79 3.48
CA ARG A 45 23.31 7.99 4.33
C ARG A 45 22.97 9.25 3.54
N ALA A 46 23.53 9.42 2.35
CA ALA A 46 23.18 10.56 1.49
C ALA A 46 21.70 10.53 1.09
N LEU A 47 21.16 9.36 0.74
CA LEU A 47 19.75 9.17 0.39
C LEU A 47 18.82 9.38 1.60
N ILE A 48 19.21 8.87 2.78
CA ILE A 48 18.49 9.11 4.04
C ILE A 48 18.39 10.63 4.30
N ARG A 49 19.50 11.37 4.19
CA ARG A 49 19.50 12.82 4.36
C ARG A 49 18.58 13.51 3.34
N ARG A 50 18.64 13.12 2.07
CA ARG A 50 17.79 13.68 1.02
C ARG A 50 16.31 13.40 1.24
N SER A 51 15.94 12.26 1.83
CA SER A 51 14.54 11.91 2.10
C SER A 51 13.83 12.92 3.02
N LEU A 52 14.58 13.68 3.84
CA LEU A 52 14.05 14.74 4.69
C LEU A 52 13.41 15.90 3.89
N ASP A 53 13.77 16.06 2.62
CA ASP A 53 13.18 17.08 1.73
C ASP A 53 11.73 16.77 1.35
N LYS A 54 11.21 15.56 1.70
CA LYS A 54 9.82 15.13 1.46
C LYS A 54 9.40 15.12 -0.02
N LYS A 55 10.36 14.95 -0.94
CA LYS A 55 10.12 14.83 -2.40
C LYS A 55 10.01 13.39 -2.92
N GLY A 56 10.03 12.40 -2.02
CA GLY A 56 10.08 10.99 -2.39
C GLY A 56 11.46 10.55 -2.88
N LEU A 57 11.66 9.23 -2.95
CA LEU A 57 12.84 8.61 -3.54
C LEU A 57 12.42 7.89 -4.82
N SER A 58 13.30 7.80 -5.81
CA SER A 58 13.06 6.96 -6.97
C SER A 58 13.11 5.46 -6.59
N PRO A 59 12.60 4.54 -7.43
CA PRO A 59 12.76 3.10 -7.22
C PRO A 59 14.23 2.68 -7.07
N GLU A 60 15.14 3.24 -7.86
CA GLU A 60 16.59 2.97 -7.82
C GLU A 60 17.20 3.40 -6.49
N GLU A 61 16.82 4.58 -6.02
CA GLU A 61 17.28 5.13 -4.75
C GLU A 61 16.70 4.34 -3.56
N THR A 62 15.47 3.88 -3.69
CA THR A 62 14.83 3.01 -2.69
C THR A 62 15.53 1.65 -2.64
N ALA A 63 15.91 1.08 -3.79
CA ALA A 63 16.67 -0.16 -3.85
C ALA A 63 17.97 -0.08 -3.04
N VAL A 64 18.71 1.04 -3.13
CA VAL A 64 19.92 1.26 -2.31
C VAL A 64 19.64 1.13 -0.82
N LEU A 65 18.52 1.68 -0.32
CA LEU A 65 18.15 1.57 1.09
C LEU A 65 17.72 0.15 1.47
N LEU A 66 17.01 -0.56 0.58
CA LEU A 66 16.57 -1.93 0.80
C LEU A 66 17.75 -2.91 0.96
N TYR A 67 18.87 -2.69 0.26
CA TYR A 67 20.08 -3.52 0.38
C TYR A 67 20.92 -3.28 1.64
N GLN A 68 20.49 -2.39 2.54
CA GLN A 68 21.19 -2.13 3.81
C GLN A 68 20.65 -2.98 4.98
N ASP A 69 19.84 -4.00 4.69
CA ASP A 69 19.20 -4.89 5.69
C ASP A 69 20.19 -5.51 6.68
N LYS A 70 21.40 -5.83 6.22
CA LYS A 70 22.49 -6.39 7.04
C LYS A 70 23.34 -5.36 7.78
N ASN A 71 23.00 -4.08 7.70
CA ASN A 71 23.70 -2.99 8.40
C ASN A 71 22.79 -2.34 9.46
N PRO A 72 22.81 -2.82 10.71
CA PRO A 72 21.92 -2.33 11.76
C PRO A 72 22.05 -0.82 12.04
N ALA A 73 23.24 -0.24 11.85
CA ALA A 73 23.46 1.18 12.04
C ALA A 73 22.68 2.00 11.01
N ILE A 74 22.73 1.60 9.74
CA ILE A 74 21.98 2.26 8.66
C ILE A 74 20.48 2.03 8.81
N VAL A 75 20.04 0.82 9.16
CA VAL A 75 18.62 0.54 9.43
C VAL A 75 18.09 1.45 10.55
N LYS A 76 18.86 1.64 11.62
CA LYS A 76 18.50 2.57 12.71
C LYS A 76 18.38 4.01 12.22
N GLU A 77 19.27 4.47 11.34
CA GLU A 77 19.19 5.80 10.72
C GLU A 77 17.94 5.94 9.82
N ILE A 78 17.59 4.91 9.05
CA ILE A 78 16.36 4.86 8.23
C ILE A 78 15.13 5.00 9.14
N LEU A 79 15.03 4.18 10.18
CA LEU A 79 13.88 4.19 11.10
C LEU A 79 13.74 5.54 11.83
N LYS A 80 14.86 6.12 12.28
CA LYS A 80 14.87 7.46 12.92
C LYS A 80 14.37 8.53 11.95
N THR A 81 14.82 8.49 10.70
CA THR A 81 14.45 9.47 9.68
C THR A 81 12.99 9.31 9.26
N ALA A 82 12.52 8.08 9.06
CA ALA A 82 11.13 7.77 8.78
C ALA A 82 10.21 8.28 9.91
N ARG A 83 10.60 8.11 11.18
CA ARG A 83 9.88 8.69 12.33
C ARG A 83 9.81 10.21 12.26
N ALA A 84 10.93 10.89 12.00
CA ALA A 84 10.96 12.35 11.89
C ALA A 84 10.06 12.86 10.75
N ILE A 85 10.08 12.20 9.59
CA ILE A 85 9.18 12.51 8.47
C ILE A 85 7.72 12.27 8.87
N LYS A 86 7.42 11.13 9.50
CA LYS A 86 6.06 10.80 9.98
C LYS A 86 5.55 11.84 10.95
N GLU A 87 6.35 12.25 11.93
CA GLU A 87 5.98 13.26 12.92
C GLU A 87 5.81 14.65 12.28
N ALA A 88 6.67 15.02 11.33
CA ALA A 88 6.57 16.30 10.63
C ALA A 88 5.34 16.40 9.71
N VAL A 89 4.91 15.29 9.08
CA VAL A 89 3.77 15.28 8.15
C VAL A 89 2.46 14.97 8.86
N TYR A 90 2.45 13.97 9.74
CA TYR A 90 1.23 13.43 10.35
C TYR A 90 1.10 13.73 11.85
N GLY A 91 2.16 14.20 12.52
CA GLY A 91 2.20 14.39 13.97
C GLY A 91 2.09 13.07 14.73
N GLN A 92 1.56 13.13 15.95
CA GLN A 92 1.28 11.94 16.77
C GLN A 92 -0.07 11.28 16.44
N ARG A 93 -0.81 11.79 15.44
CA ARG A 93 -2.12 11.27 15.06
C ARG A 93 -2.03 9.83 14.56
N GLN A 94 -2.96 9.01 15.01
CA GLN A 94 -3.18 7.64 14.56
C GLN A 94 -4.64 7.51 14.14
N VAL A 95 -4.88 6.92 12.96
CA VAL A 95 -6.24 6.72 12.43
C VAL A 95 -6.60 5.25 12.62
N PHE A 96 -7.72 4.99 13.28
CA PHE A 96 -8.25 3.64 13.48
C PHE A 96 -9.38 3.34 12.51
N PHE A 97 -9.42 2.09 12.04
CA PHE A 97 -10.50 1.53 11.25
C PHE A 97 -10.70 0.06 11.62
N ALA A 98 -11.87 -0.49 11.35
CA ALA A 98 -12.15 -1.91 11.54
C ALA A 98 -12.45 -2.59 10.20
N PRO A 99 -11.90 -3.78 9.93
CA PRO A 99 -12.30 -4.58 8.78
C PRO A 99 -13.70 -5.20 9.01
N LEU A 100 -14.53 -5.18 7.98
CA LEU A 100 -15.83 -5.87 7.95
C LEU A 100 -15.81 -6.91 6.84
N TYR A 101 -15.65 -8.18 7.22
CA TYR A 101 -15.68 -9.31 6.30
C TYR A 101 -17.13 -9.71 6.00
N ILE A 102 -17.61 -9.39 4.81
CA ILE A 102 -18.99 -9.69 4.39
C ILE A 102 -19.12 -11.06 3.71
N SER A 103 -18.03 -11.59 3.17
CA SER A 103 -18.00 -12.89 2.49
C SER A 103 -16.60 -13.50 2.59
N ASN A 104 -16.55 -14.82 2.72
CA ASN A 104 -15.32 -15.60 2.55
C ASN A 104 -15.40 -16.59 1.38
N ARG A 105 -16.39 -16.43 0.48
CA ARG A 105 -16.49 -17.21 -0.76
C ARG A 105 -15.61 -16.54 -1.82
N CYS A 106 -14.66 -17.28 -2.37
CA CYS A 106 -13.75 -16.79 -3.40
C CYS A 106 -13.63 -17.81 -4.53
N ALA A 107 -13.66 -17.34 -5.78
CA ALA A 107 -13.46 -18.18 -6.96
C ALA A 107 -11.98 -18.50 -7.21
N ASN A 108 -11.08 -17.65 -6.72
CA ASN A 108 -9.64 -17.76 -6.91
C ASN A 108 -9.01 -18.83 -6.03
N ASN A 109 -7.80 -19.26 -6.39
CA ASN A 109 -7.05 -20.29 -5.68
C ASN A 109 -5.68 -19.82 -5.20
N CYS A 110 -5.59 -18.58 -4.71
CA CYS A 110 -4.33 -17.96 -4.29
C CYS A 110 -3.62 -18.80 -3.23
N LEU A 111 -2.36 -19.17 -3.49
CA LEU A 111 -1.58 -20.08 -2.62
C LEU A 111 -1.39 -19.55 -1.20
N TYR A 112 -1.36 -18.23 -1.03
CA TYR A 112 -1.18 -17.54 0.24
C TYR A 112 -2.49 -17.23 0.98
N CYS A 113 -3.66 -17.51 0.40
CA CYS A 113 -4.94 -17.05 0.94
C CYS A 113 -5.75 -18.20 1.56
N ALA A 114 -6.18 -18.03 2.81
CA ALA A 114 -7.06 -19.00 3.47
C ALA A 114 -8.44 -19.14 2.79
N TYR A 115 -8.91 -18.10 2.09
CA TYR A 115 -10.19 -18.13 1.38
C TYR A 115 -10.13 -18.76 0.00
N ARG A 116 -8.95 -19.25 -0.44
CA ARG A 116 -8.79 -19.96 -1.71
C ARG A 116 -9.87 -21.04 -1.87
N ARG A 117 -10.44 -21.17 -3.08
CA ARG A 117 -11.58 -22.05 -3.37
C ARG A 117 -11.40 -23.49 -2.90
N ASP A 118 -10.18 -24.01 -2.97
CA ASP A 118 -9.88 -25.41 -2.67
C ASP A 118 -9.67 -25.68 -1.18
N ASN A 119 -9.58 -24.64 -0.34
CA ASN A 119 -9.58 -24.83 1.10
C ASN A 119 -10.97 -25.25 1.59
N LYS A 120 -11.16 -26.55 1.83
CA LYS A 120 -12.42 -27.14 2.32
C LYS A 120 -12.49 -27.25 3.85
N LEU A 121 -11.43 -26.87 4.56
CA LEU A 121 -11.38 -26.90 6.03
C LEU A 121 -12.14 -25.74 6.69
N ILE A 122 -12.53 -24.72 5.91
CA ILE A 122 -13.24 -23.53 6.42
C ILE A 122 -14.73 -23.54 6.06
N LYS A 123 -15.56 -23.10 6.99
CA LYS A 123 -17.00 -22.87 6.73
C LYS A 123 -17.18 -21.64 5.84
N ARG A 124 -17.86 -21.81 4.71
CA ARG A 124 -18.16 -20.71 3.79
C ARG A 124 -19.40 -19.95 4.24
N LYS A 125 -19.29 -18.63 4.34
CA LYS A 125 -20.37 -17.73 4.75
C LYS A 125 -20.32 -16.43 3.94
N THR A 126 -21.49 -15.99 3.53
CA THR A 126 -21.76 -14.64 3.04
C THR A 126 -22.84 -14.08 3.94
N LEU A 127 -22.60 -12.90 4.51
CA LEU A 127 -23.53 -12.26 5.43
C LEU A 127 -24.76 -11.78 4.67
N THR A 128 -25.93 -11.96 5.27
CA THR A 128 -27.17 -11.32 4.82
C THR A 128 -27.15 -9.82 5.15
N PRO A 129 -27.97 -8.99 4.49
CA PRO A 129 -28.07 -7.56 4.83
C PRO A 129 -28.36 -7.31 6.32
N ALA A 130 -29.23 -8.12 6.93
CA ALA A 130 -29.55 -8.01 8.36
C ALA A 130 -28.34 -8.35 9.25
N GLU A 131 -27.56 -9.37 8.90
CA GLU A 131 -26.32 -9.69 9.63
C GLU A 131 -25.26 -8.59 9.47
N ILE A 132 -25.17 -7.96 8.29
CA ILE A 132 -24.26 -6.83 8.05
C ILE A 132 -24.63 -5.67 8.97
N VAL A 133 -25.92 -5.28 9.01
CA VAL A 133 -26.40 -4.22 9.92
C VAL A 133 -26.01 -4.53 11.36
N LYS A 134 -26.27 -5.75 11.84
CA LYS A 134 -25.90 -6.17 13.19
C LYS A 134 -24.39 -6.07 13.46
N GLN A 135 -23.54 -6.45 12.50
CA GLN A 135 -22.08 -6.33 12.63
C GLN A 135 -21.65 -4.87 12.69
N VAL A 136 -22.26 -4.00 11.87
CA VAL A 136 -21.98 -2.56 11.87
C VAL A 136 -22.38 -1.93 13.20
N GLU A 137 -23.56 -2.25 13.75
CA GLU A 137 -24.01 -1.76 15.06
C GLU A 137 -23.02 -2.13 16.17
N ILE A 138 -22.51 -3.38 16.17
CA ILE A 138 -21.47 -3.81 17.11
C ILE A 138 -20.21 -2.95 16.93
N LEU A 139 -19.71 -2.79 15.71
CA LEU A 139 -18.51 -1.99 15.44
C LEU A 139 -18.68 -0.51 15.83
N GLU A 140 -19.87 0.05 15.62
CA GLU A 140 -20.20 1.41 16.02
C GLU A 140 -20.24 1.58 17.54
N SER A 141 -20.78 0.59 18.27
CA SER A 141 -20.79 0.55 19.73
C SER A 141 -19.38 0.43 20.33
N LEU A 142 -18.45 -0.21 19.61
CA LEU A 142 -17.02 -0.23 19.94
C LEU A 142 -16.30 1.10 19.61
N GLY A 143 -17.03 2.08 19.06
CA GLY A 143 -16.51 3.41 18.74
C GLY A 143 -15.90 3.53 17.34
N HIS A 144 -15.94 2.49 16.50
CA HIS A 144 -15.45 2.59 15.13
C HIS A 144 -16.37 3.48 14.29
N LYS A 145 -15.74 4.35 13.47
CA LYS A 145 -16.42 5.25 12.53
C LYS A 145 -15.90 5.13 11.08
N ARG A 146 -14.94 4.23 10.86
CA ARG A 146 -14.33 3.95 9.55
C ARG A 146 -14.23 2.44 9.39
N LEU A 147 -14.85 1.91 8.35
CA LEU A 147 -14.86 0.49 8.06
C LEU A 147 -14.17 0.20 6.72
N LEU A 148 -13.44 -0.90 6.66
CA LEU A 148 -12.91 -1.46 5.43
C LEU A 148 -13.71 -2.72 5.08
N VAL A 149 -14.50 -2.67 4.00
CA VAL A 149 -15.29 -3.82 3.56
C VAL A 149 -14.40 -4.80 2.80
N VAL A 150 -14.48 -6.08 3.16
CA VAL A 150 -13.73 -7.18 2.54
C VAL A 150 -14.69 -8.32 2.18
N GLY A 151 -14.66 -8.81 0.94
CA GLY A 151 -15.59 -9.83 0.44
C GLY A 151 -15.07 -10.63 -0.74
#